data_AF-A0A5C8SY79-F1
#
_entry.id   AF-A0A5C8SY79-F1
#
_cell.length_a   1.000
_cell.length_b   1.000
_cell.length_c   1.000
_cell.angle_alpha   90.00
_cell.angle_beta   90.00
_cell.angle_gamma   90.00
#
_symmetry.space_group_name_H-M   'P 1'
#
loop_
_entity.id
_entity.type
_entity.pdbx_description
1 polymer ?
#
loop_
_entity_poly.entity_id
_entity_poly.type
_entity_poly.pdbx_seq_one_letter_code
_entity_poly.pdbx_strand_id
1 'polypeptide(L)' 'MAAPSETLPSPALAGARAWIVTDGKAGDENQCVGIAETLGLSYEIRRVPANGPFGWTAPWGPIDPRQGP' A
#
# COMPACT_ATOMS: atom_id res chain seq x y z
N MET A 1 5.78 -19.23 24.98
CA MET A 1 6.62 -19.02 23.78
C MET A 1 5.93 -19.75 22.65
N ALA A 2 5.09 -19.03 21.88
CA ALA A 2 4.32 -19.62 20.78
C ALA A 2 5.25 -19.88 19.59
N ALA A 3 5.11 -21.04 18.96
CA ALA A 3 5.89 -21.39 17.77
C ALA A 3 5.63 -20.37 16.64
N PRO A 4 6.63 -20.04 15.80
CA PRO A 4 6.42 -19.21 14.63
C PRO A 4 5.41 -19.94 13.72
N SER A 5 4.24 -19.33 13.51
CA SER A 5 3.25 -19.88 12.58
C SER A 5 3.78 -19.69 11.16
N GLU A 6 3.99 -20.77 10.44
CA GLU A 6 4.33 -20.72 9.03
C GLU A 6 3.14 -20.13 8.27
N THR A 7 3.27 -18.89 7.81
CA THR A 7 2.29 -18.22 6.94
C THR A 7 2.35 -18.89 5.58
N LEU A 8 1.66 -20.03 5.42
CA LEU A 8 1.42 -20.61 4.11
C LEU A 8 0.51 -19.65 3.33
N PRO A 9 0.80 -19.38 2.05
CA PRO A 9 -0.07 -18.54 1.24
C PRO A 9 -1.49 -19.10 1.31
N SER A 10 -2.45 -18.23 1.63
CA SER A 10 -3.84 -18.64 1.73
C SER A 10 -4.25 -19.31 0.41
N PRO A 11 -4.84 -20.52 0.43
CA PRO A 11 -5.24 -21.20 -0.80
C PRO A 11 -6.23 -20.38 -1.63
N ALA A 12 -6.93 -19.43 -0.99
CA ALA A 12 -7.81 -18.47 -1.67
C ALA A 12 -7.08 -17.52 -2.62
N LEU A 13 -5.78 -17.30 -2.44
CA LEU A 13 -4.96 -16.36 -3.20
C LEU A 13 -3.88 -17.05 -4.05
N ALA A 14 -3.94 -18.38 -4.17
CA ALA A 14 -2.96 -19.13 -4.96
C ALA A 14 -2.95 -18.66 -6.42
N GLY A 15 -1.79 -18.15 -6.87
CA GLY A 15 -1.59 -17.63 -8.24
C GLY A 15 -2.14 -16.22 -8.49
N ALA A 16 -2.67 -15.54 -7.47
CA ALA A 16 -3.16 -14.17 -7.60
C ALA A 16 -2.01 -13.16 -7.72
N ARG A 17 -2.30 -12.04 -8.38
CA ARG A 17 -1.42 -10.86 -8.47
C ARG A 17 -2.13 -9.66 -7.84
N ALA A 18 -1.37 -8.81 -7.17
CA ALA A 18 -1.89 -7.60 -6.55
C ALA A 18 -1.55 -6.35 -7.38
N TRP A 19 -2.44 -5.37 -7.35
CA TRP A 19 -2.14 -4.00 -7.78
C TRP A 19 -2.17 -3.09 -6.56
N ILE A 20 -1.07 -2.38 -6.33
CA ILE A 20 -0.98 -1.33 -5.32
C ILE A 20 -1.27 -0.03 -6.03
N VAL A 21 -2.49 0.48 -5.88
CA VAL A 21 -2.90 1.77 -6.44
C VAL A 21 -2.79 2.82 -5.35
N THR A 22 -1.87 3.76 -5.52
CA THR A 22 -1.54 4.78 -4.51
C THR A 22 -1.32 6.11 -5.20
N ASP A 23 -1.46 7.21 -4.46
CA ASP A 23 -1.08 8.54 -4.93
C ASP A 23 0.44 8.82 -4.82
N GLY A 24 1.20 7.86 -4.30
CA GLY A 24 2.66 7.92 -4.17
C GLY A 24 3.14 8.43 -2.81
N LYS A 25 2.24 8.61 -1.84
CA LYS A 25 2.64 8.90 -0.45
C LYS A 25 3.37 7.69 0.12
N ALA A 26 4.62 7.90 0.54
CA ALA A 26 5.50 6.82 1.02
C ALA A 26 4.92 6.04 2.21
N GLY A 27 4.17 6.70 3.10
CA GLY A 27 3.51 6.05 4.23
C GLY A 27 2.46 5.03 3.78
N ASP A 28 1.59 5.42 2.84
CA ASP A 28 0.50 4.57 2.36
C ASP A 28 1.03 3.42 1.48
N GLU A 29 1.97 3.73 0.59
CA GLU A 29 2.57 2.74 -0.31
C GLU A 29 3.31 1.65 0.47
N ASN A 30 4.10 2.01 1.48
CA ASN A 30 4.91 1.05 2.23
C ASN A 30 4.05 0.05 3.02
N GLN A 31 2.89 0.49 3.52
CA GLN A 31 1.96 -0.43 4.20
C GLN A 31 1.35 -1.44 3.22
N CYS A 32 0.96 -1.00 2.01
CA CYS A 32 0.46 -1.90 0.98
C CYS A 32 1.51 -2.92 0.53
N VAL A 33 2.76 -2.50 0.39
CA VAL A 33 3.89 -3.38 0.07
C VAL A 33 4.06 -4.44 1.14
N GLY A 34 4.11 -4.06 2.41
CA GLY A 34 4.28 -5.02 3.51
C GLY A 34 3.18 -6.07 3.56
N ILE A 35 1.93 -5.69 3.26
CA ILE A 35 0.81 -6.64 3.16
C ILE A 35 1.01 -7.61 1.98
N ALA A 36 1.35 -7.10 0.79
CA ALA A 36 1.56 -7.93 -0.39
C ALA A 36 2.70 -8.94 -0.20
N GLU A 37 3.80 -8.50 0.43
CA GLU A 37 4.94 -9.37 0.79
C GLU A 37 4.55 -10.42 1.83
N THR A 38 3.82 -10.04 2.88
CA THR A 38 3.34 -10.97 3.91
C THR A 38 2.42 -12.03 3.33
N LEU A 39 1.64 -11.68 2.31
CA LEU A 39 0.76 -12.60 1.60
C LEU A 39 1.48 -13.42 0.50
N GLY A 40 2.77 -13.15 0.24
CA GLY A 40 3.54 -13.83 -0.80
C GLY A 40 3.07 -13.52 -2.22
N LEU A 41 2.45 -12.36 -2.44
CA LEU A 41 1.87 -11.97 -3.72
C LEU A 41 2.88 -11.24 -4.60
N SER A 42 2.87 -11.55 -5.90
CA SER A 42 3.49 -10.66 -6.89
C SER A 42 2.62 -9.41 -7.04
N TYR A 43 3.22 -8.23 -6.93
CA TYR A 43 2.49 -6.96 -7.02
C TYR A 43 3.08 -5.97 -8.03
N GLU A 44 2.25 -5.07 -8.52
CA GLU A 44 2.62 -3.93 -9.37
C GLU A 44 2.16 -2.63 -8.70
N ILE A 45 3.06 -1.65 -8.58
CA ILE A 45 2.72 -0.33 -8.02
C ILE A 45 2.28 0.59 -9.16
N ARG A 46 1.04 1.08 -9.05
CA ARG A 46 0.42 2.03 -9.96
C ARG A 46 0.21 3.35 -9.23
N ARG A 47 1.12 4.30 -9.48
CA ARG A 47 1.04 5.64 -8.89
C ARG A 47 0.11 6.53 -9.70
N VAL A 48 -0.96 6.99 -9.07
CA VAL A 48 -1.92 7.94 -9.62
C VAL A 48 -1.76 9.24 -8.83
N PRO A 49 -0.83 10.14 -9.22
CA PRO A 49 -0.47 11.29 -8.40
C PRO A 49 -1.69 12.14 -8.07
N ALA A 50 -1.81 12.53 -6.80
CA ALA A 50 -2.80 13.49 -6.38
C ALA A 50 -2.56 14.81 -7.12
N ASN A 51 -3.50 15.21 -7.97
CA ASN A 51 -3.40 16.46 -8.72
C ASN A 51 -3.65 17.64 -7.76
N GLY A 52 -2.69 18.56 -7.66
CA GLY A 52 -2.88 19.84 -6.99
C GLY A 52 -1.76 20.23 -6.01
N PRO A 53 -1.82 21.46 -5.47
CA PRO A 53 -0.75 22.02 -4.63
C PRO A 53 -0.50 21.21 -3.35
N PHE A 54 -1.54 20.57 -2.80
CA PHE A 54 -1.43 19.75 -1.59
C PHE A 54 -0.59 18.49 -1.82
N GLY A 55 -0.69 17.88 -3.01
CA GLY A 55 0.15 16.74 -3.40
C GLY A 55 1.62 17.12 -3.55
N TRP A 56 1.92 18.34 -4.01
CA TRP A 56 3.31 18.83 -4.12
C TRP A 56 3.97 19.07 -2.78
N THR A 57 3.19 19.49 -1.79
CA THR A 57 3.70 19.74 -0.45
C THR A 57 3.75 18.48 0.42
N ALA A 58 3.14 17.38 -0.01
CA ALA A 58 3.22 16.12 0.72
C ALA A 58 4.68 15.60 0.77
N PRO A 59 5.10 14.95 1.87
CA PRO A 59 4.34 14.63 3.08
C PRO A 59 4.30 15.75 4.14
N TRP A 60 4.94 16.90 3.89
CA TRP A 60 5.20 17.94 4.90
C TRP A 60 4.14 19.07 4.94
N GLY A 61 3.31 19.18 3.91
CA GLY A 61 2.27 20.19 3.76
C GLY A 61 0.95 19.79 4.41
N PRO A 62 0.00 20.74 4.50
CA PRO A 62 -1.31 20.48 5.06
C PRO A 62 -2.05 19.41 4.23
N ILE A 63 -2.80 18.55 4.91
CA ILE A 63 -3.73 17.60 4.28
C ILE A 63 -4.72 18.38 3.39
N ASP A 64 -5.01 17.85 2.20
CA ASP A 64 -6.07 18.40 1.35
C ASP A 64 -7.38 18.40 2.17
N PRO A 65 -8.07 19.54 2.35
CA PRO A 65 -9.32 19.60 3.10
C PRO A 65 -10.41 18.67 2.56
N ARG A 66 -10.29 18.18 1.31
CA ARG A 66 -11.16 17.12 0.76
C ARG A 66 -10.87 15.72 1.30
N GLN A 67 -9.76 15.54 2.01
CA GLN A 67 -9.33 14.29 2.64
C GLN A 67 -9.35 14.37 4.18
N GLY A 68 -9.85 15.48 4.75
CA GLY A 68 -10.18 15.56 6.17
C GLY A 68 -11.46 14.75 6.52
N PRO A 69 -11.67 14.43 7.80
CA PRO A 69 -12.84 13.70 8.28
C PRO A 69 -14.17 14.41 8.03
#